data_AF-A0A367RF70-F1
#
_entry.id   AF-A0A367RF70-F1
#
_cell.length_a   1.000
_cell.length_b   1.000
_cell.length_c   1.000
_cell.angle_alpha   90.00
_cell.angle_beta   90.00
_cell.angle_gamma   90.00
#
_symmetry.space_group_name_H-M   'P 1'
#
loop_
_entity.id
_entity.type
_entity.pdbx_description
1 polymer ?
#
loop_
_entity_poly.entity_id
_entity_poly.type
_entity_poly.pdbx_seq_one_letter_code
_entity_poly.pdbx_strand_id
1 'polypeptide(L)' 'MVFLEKRTVEYADDGYNSRKLSQFMNQCLRDRTCYSISFWDVRYTYEVGQTPAVDWIGVRSQSEFNYNP' A
#
# COMPACT_ATOMS: atom_id res chain seq x y z
N MET A 1 14.07 9.37 10.97
CA MET A 1 14.18 7.90 11.13
C MET A 1 13.28 7.27 10.09
N VAL A 2 13.82 6.42 9.21
CA VAL A 2 13.04 5.77 8.13
C VAL A 2 12.77 4.34 8.59
N PHE A 3 11.50 3.98 8.72
CA PHE A 3 11.08 2.61 9.04
C PHE A 3 10.51 1.98 7.77
N LEU A 4 11.09 0.85 7.37
CA LEU A 4 10.59 0.02 6.28
C LEU A 4 9.93 -1.21 6.91
N GLU A 5 8.60 -1.21 6.93
CA GLU A 5 7.82 -2.32 7.45
C GLU A 5 7.23 -3.12 6.28
N LYS A 6 7.61 -4.40 6.16
CA LYS A 6 6.99 -5.33 5.21
C LYS A 6 5.68 -5.82 5.80
N ARG A 7 4.55 -5.26 5.35
CA ARG A 7 3.23 -5.72 5.77
C ARG A 7 2.62 -6.65 4.73
N THR A 8 2.12 -7.80 5.19
CA THR A 8 1.16 -8.59 4.45
C THR A 8 -0.13 -7.77 4.41
N VAL A 9 -0.53 -7.32 3.22
CA VAL A 9 -1.64 -6.36 3.08
C VAL A 9 -2.96 -7.08 3.33
N GLU A 10 -3.47 -6.96 4.54
CA GLU A 10 -4.88 -7.19 4.89
C GLU A 10 -5.56 -5.83 5.02
N TYR A 11 -6.51 -5.54 4.13
CA TYR A 11 -7.25 -4.28 4.16
C TYR A 11 -8.30 -4.35 5.26
N ALA A 12 -8.01 -3.72 6.40
CA ALA A 12 -9.01 -3.41 7.41
C ALA A 12 -9.80 -2.18 6.95
N ASP A 13 -11.04 -2.46 6.54
CA ASP A 13 -12.24 -1.63 6.63
C ASP A 13 -12.09 -0.09 6.49
N ASP A 14 -12.22 0.40 5.26
CA ASP A 14 -13.03 1.59 4.96
C ASP A 14 -13.28 1.72 3.44
N GLY A 15 -14.55 1.80 3.05
CA GLY A 15 -15.00 2.12 1.69
C GLY A 15 -15.01 0.96 0.68
N TYR A 16 -16.18 0.62 0.15
CA TYR A 16 -16.47 -0.37 -0.90
C TYR A 16 -15.47 -0.40 -2.09
N ASN A 17 -14.79 0.72 -2.39
CA ASN A 17 -13.79 0.85 -3.46
C ASN A 17 -12.40 0.29 -3.09
N SER A 18 -11.95 0.42 -1.83
CA SER A 18 -10.65 -0.12 -1.38
C SER A 18 -10.61 -1.64 -1.50
N ARG A 19 -11.75 -2.29 -1.19
CA ARG A 19 -11.94 -3.74 -1.34
C ARG A 19 -11.87 -4.20 -2.80
N LYS A 20 -12.45 -3.46 -3.74
CA LYS A 20 -12.41 -3.78 -5.18
C LYS A 20 -11.00 -3.66 -5.75
N LEU A 21 -10.28 -2.59 -5.40
CA LEU A 21 -8.90 -2.40 -5.81
C LEU A 21 -8.00 -3.51 -5.26
N SER A 22 -8.16 -3.84 -3.97
CA SER A 22 -7.43 -4.94 -3.34
C SER A 22 -7.64 -6.28 -4.04
N GLN A 23 -8.90 -6.60 -4.37
CA GLN A 23 -9.26 -7.82 -5.07
C GLN A 23 -8.66 -7.86 -6.48
N PHE A 24 -8.75 -6.76 -7.23
CA PHE A 24 -8.10 -6.63 -8.54
C PHE A 24 -6.58 -6.85 -8.44
N MET A 25 -5.92 -6.17 -7.50
CA MET A 25 -4.48 -6.28 -7.30
C MET A 25 -4.07 -7.70 -6.89
N ASN A 26 -4.87 -8.41 -6.09
CA ASN A 26 -4.63 -9.80 -5.73
C ASN A 26 -4.79 -10.78 -6.90
N GLN A 27 -5.67 -10.49 -7.85
CA GLN A 27 -5.87 -11.34 -9.03
C GLN A 27 -4.78 -11.11 -10.08
N CYS A 28 -4.33 -9.86 -10.22
CA CYS A 28 -3.41 -9.47 -11.29
C CYS A 28 -1.93 -9.58 -10.91
N LEU A 29 -1.58 -9.59 -9.62
CA LEU A 29 -0.19 -9.47 -9.18
C LEU A 29 0.30 -10.66 -8.38
N ARG A 30 1.54 -11.03 -8.66
CA ARG A 30 2.37 -11.94 -7.84
C ARG A 30 3.25 -11.11 -6.91
N ASP A 31 3.70 -11.74 -5.82
CA ASP A 31 4.66 -11.17 -4.87
C ASP A 31 4.30 -9.78 -4.32
N ARG A 32 2.99 -9.56 -4.09
CA ARG A 32 2.47 -8.28 -3.62
C ARG A 32 3.12 -7.89 -2.29
N THR A 33 3.78 -6.74 -2.28
CA THR A 33 4.53 -6.23 -1.14
C THR A 33 4.10 -4.79 -0.87
N CYS A 34 3.88 -4.47 0.41
CA CYS A 34 3.60 -3.12 0.85
C CYS A 34 4.79 -2.54 1.62
N TYR A 35 5.18 -1.33 1.23
CA TYR A 35 6.17 -0.51 1.89
C TYR A 35 5.49 0.72 2.48
N SER A 36 5.58 0.88 3.79
CA SER A 36 5.22 2.12 4.47
C SER A 36 6.51 2.88 4.78
N ILE A 37 6.57 4.15 4.39
CA ILE A 37 7.66 5.07 4.70
C ILE A 37 7.04 6.27 5.41
N SER A 38 7.43 6.48 6.66
CA SER A 38 6.94 7.62 7.45
C SER A 38 8.08 8.59 7.74
N PHE A 39 7.84 9.87 7.54
CA PHE A 39 8.75 10.97 7.84
C PHE A 39 7.96 12.12 8.46
N TRP A 40 8.25 12.42 9.73
CA TRP A 40 7.51 13.40 10.53
C TRP A 40 6.01 13.09 10.58
N ASP A 41 5.18 14.03 10.13
CA ASP A 41 3.74 14.00 10.02
C ASP A 41 3.25 13.39 8.69
N VAL A 42 4.15 12.99 7.80
CA VAL A 42 3.78 12.43 6.48
C VAL A 42 4.08 10.94 6.41
N ARG A 43 3.14 10.16 5.88
CA ARG A 43 3.32 8.75 5.52
C ARG A 43 3.04 8.52 4.06
N TYR A 44 3.96 7.85 3.41
CA TYR A 44 3.80 7.29 2.08
C TYR A 44 3.62 5.78 2.17
N THR A 45 2.62 5.26 1.49
CA THR A 45 2.41 3.81 1.34
C THR A 45 2.56 3.46 -0.13
N TYR A 46 3.38 2.45 -0.41
CA TYR A 46 3.59 1.88 -1.73
C TYR A 46 3.16 0.43 -1.71
N GLU A 47 2.16 0.09 -2.51
CA GLU A 47 1.76 -1.30 -2.75
C GLU A 47 2.22 -1.68 -4.14
N VAL A 48 3.15 -2.62 -4.24
CA VAL A 48 3.74 -3.06 -5.52
C VAL A 48 3.64 -4.56 -5.66
N GLY A 49 3.49 -5.02 -6.90
CA GLY A 49 3.53 -6.43 -7.25
C GLY A 49 3.87 -6.62 -8.71
N GLN A 50 4.19 -7.86 -9.07
CA GLN A 50 4.62 -8.20 -10.41
C GLN A 50 3.45 -8.76 -11.23
N THR A 51 3.26 -8.23 -12.43
CA THR A 51 2.27 -8.76 -13.40
C THR A 51 2.76 -10.07 -14.01
N PRO A 52 1.88 -10.87 -14.64
CA PRO A 52 2.30 -12.06 -15.39
C PRO A 52 3.26 -11.75 -16.55
N ALA A 53 3.24 -10.50 -17.06
CA ALA A 53 4.15 -10.01 -18.09
C ALA A 53 5.52 -9.57 -17.53
N VAL A 54 5.78 -9.81 -16.23
CA VAL A 54 7.04 -9.49 -15.52
C VAL A 54 7.21 -8.01 -15.16
N ASP A 55 6.33 -7.13 -15.65
CA ASP A 55 6.29 -5.72 -15.25
C ASP A 55 5.90 -5.53 -13.79
N TRP A 56 6.49 -4.55 -13.13
CA TRP A 56 6.12 -4.16 -11.76
C TRP A 56 5.14 -3.00 -11.80
N ILE A 57 3.97 -3.20 -11.19
CA ILE A 57 2.95 -2.15 -11.05
C ILE A 57 2.52 -2.01 -9.61
N GLY A 58 1.98 -0.85 -9.27
CA GLY A 58 1.61 -0.55 -7.90
C GLY A 58 0.82 0.73 -7.74
N VAL A 59 0.41 0.97 -6.51
CA VAL A 59 -0.31 2.18 -6.10
C VAL A 59 0.49 2.88 -5.02
N ARG A 60 0.57 4.21 -5.11
CA ARG A 60 1.11 5.08 -4.07
C ARG A 60 -0.04 5.83 -3.40
N SER A 61 -0.10 5.81 -2.08
CA SER A 61 -0.93 6.72 -1.30
C SER A 61 -0.06 7.56 -0.35
N GLN A 62 -0.58 8.74 -0.01
CA GLN A 62 0.02 9.65 0.95
C GLN A 62 -1.05 9.99 1.99
N SER A 63 -0.65 10.04 3.25
CA SER A 63 -1.48 10.46 4.37
C SER A 63 -0.67 11.40 5.25
N GLU A 64 -1.32 12.45 5.71
CA GLU A 64 -0.79 13.41 6.67
C GLU A 64 -1.44 13.13 8.03
N PHE A 65 -0.63 13.00 9.07
CA PHE A 65 -1.05 12.87 10.44
C PHE A 65 -1.10 14.26 11.06
N ASN A 66 -2.30 14.82 11.19
CA ASN A 66 -2.49 15.96 12.08
C ASN A 66 -2.40 15.48 13.53
N TYR A 67 -1.34 15.86 14.23
CA TYR A 67 -1.26 15.70 15.67
C TYR A 67 -2.35 16.55 16.32
N ASN A 68 -3.38 15.91 16.87
CA ASN A 68 -4.39 16.58 17.68
C ASN A 68 -3.99 16.38 19.16
N PRO A 69 -3.33 17.37 19.81
CA PRO A 69 -2.87 17.28 21.20
C PRO A 69 -4.01 17.04 22.21
#